data_AF-A0A2E7NFY2-F1
#
_entry.id   AF-A0A2E7NFY2-F1
#
_cell.length_a   1.000
_cell.length_b   1.000
_cell.length_c   1.000
_cell.angle_alpha   90.00
_cell.angle_beta   90.00
_cell.angle_gamma   90.00
#
_symmetry.space_group_name_H-M   'P 1'
#
loop_
_entity.id
_entity.type
_entity.pdbx_description
1 polymer ?
#
loop_
_entity_poly.entity_id
_entity_poly.type
_entity_poly.pdbx_seq_one_letter_code
_entity_poly.pdbx_strand_id
1 'polypeptide(L)'
;MSSRWKDFGDIAVRRMAGTKTGESLLILSDTKTDPEVAQACFDAGIAAGARPSLLLIPFMSPTDASELDETTIAAVAGANVVIGVCETMFMSKASTDKALEAGVRIAATNVNGMEDFAIEGIRDVDYDRMIEVGTCIGELWQGTEMCRVTSPYGTNITFDLRDRPIDLGTGMATEPGQADFFPGVSVANAPIESTIQGTIVVDGNVPPGRLPKAPVTLQIKDGVIVDFEGSEDADALRAYFAESGDPIATHLCHFTLGLNPRARTSGSVHQDEHVLGAVTFGFG
;
A
#
# COMPACT_ATOMS: atom_id res chain seq x y z
N MET A 1 -1.46 21.51 19.11
CA MET A 1 -1.04 20.52 18.10
C MET A 1 0.33 20.03 18.50
N SER A 2 0.49 18.72 18.64
CA SER A 2 1.82 18.13 18.70
C SER A 2 2.64 18.63 17.51
N SER A 3 3.84 19.14 17.76
CA SER A 3 4.69 19.69 16.68
C SER A 3 5.09 18.66 15.63
N ARG A 4 4.89 17.36 15.89
CA ARG A 4 5.35 16.27 15.01
C ARG A 4 4.54 16.13 13.71
N TRP A 5 3.22 16.35 13.74
CA TRP A 5 2.35 16.13 12.58
C TRP A 5 2.33 17.30 11.60
N LYS A 6 2.87 18.46 11.98
CA LYS A 6 2.87 19.66 11.15
C LYS A 6 3.61 19.43 9.83
N ASP A 7 4.84 18.91 9.90
CA ASP A 7 5.64 18.66 8.70
C ASP A 7 5.02 17.55 7.85
N PHE A 8 4.46 16.52 8.49
CA PHE A 8 3.71 15.47 7.81
C PHE A 8 2.54 16.03 6.99
N GLY A 9 1.71 16.88 7.60
CA GLY A 9 0.57 17.50 6.91
C GLY A 9 1.01 18.37 5.73
N ASP A 10 2.09 19.15 5.89
CA ASP A 10 2.62 19.99 4.81
C ASP A 10 3.14 19.14 3.63
N ILE A 11 3.90 18.08 3.90
CA ILE A 11 4.42 17.17 2.88
C ILE A 11 3.28 16.39 2.21
N ALA A 12 2.31 15.87 2.98
CA ALA A 12 1.15 15.16 2.46
C ALA A 12 0.33 16.04 1.50
N VAL A 13 0.05 17.28 1.88
CA VAL A 13 -0.74 18.21 1.07
C VAL A 13 0.01 18.67 -0.18
N ARG A 14 1.26 19.10 -0.02
CA ARG A 14 1.99 19.77 -1.11
C ARG A 14 2.70 18.80 -2.04
N ARG A 15 3.27 17.72 -1.49
CA ARG A 15 4.07 16.76 -2.25
C ARG A 15 3.29 15.52 -2.61
N MET A 16 2.74 14.80 -1.63
CA MET A 16 2.07 13.51 -1.90
C MET A 16 0.80 13.74 -2.72
N ALA A 17 -0.04 14.69 -2.33
CA ALA A 17 -1.29 14.97 -3.02
C ALA A 17 -1.18 16.05 -4.12
N GLY A 18 -0.03 16.73 -4.22
CA GLY A 18 0.18 17.81 -5.19
C GLY A 18 -0.94 18.86 -5.19
N THR A 19 -1.44 19.24 -4.01
CA THR A 19 -2.61 20.12 -3.87
C THR A 19 -2.28 21.54 -4.32
N LYS A 20 -3.13 22.11 -5.18
CA LYS A 20 -3.00 23.44 -5.76
C LYS A 20 -3.93 24.44 -5.06
N THR A 21 -3.56 25.72 -5.12
CA THR A 21 -4.38 26.81 -4.59
C THR A 21 -5.77 26.81 -5.23
N GLY A 22 -6.82 26.92 -4.41
CA GLY A 22 -8.21 26.95 -4.83
C GLY A 22 -8.86 25.58 -5.06
N GLU A 23 -8.11 24.47 -5.04
CA GLU A 23 -8.71 23.13 -5.16
C GLU A 23 -9.57 22.78 -3.95
N SER A 24 -10.67 22.05 -4.15
CA SER A 24 -11.38 21.40 -3.05
C SER A 24 -10.55 20.21 -2.55
N LEU A 25 -10.15 20.26 -1.28
CA LEU A 25 -9.36 19.22 -0.63
C LEU A 25 -10.23 18.53 0.43
N LEU A 26 -10.41 17.22 0.33
CA LEU A 26 -11.05 16.43 1.37
C LEU A 26 -9.98 15.74 2.20
N ILE A 27 -9.97 15.97 3.51
CA ILE A 27 -9.25 15.13 4.46
C ILE A 27 -10.26 14.10 4.97
N LEU A 28 -10.04 12.83 4.64
CA LEU A 28 -10.88 11.72 5.08
C LEU A 28 -10.17 10.98 6.22
N SER A 29 -10.82 10.90 7.38
CA SER A 29 -10.32 10.20 8.57
C SER A 29 -11.38 9.24 9.08
N ASP A 30 -10.98 8.25 9.89
CA ASP A 30 -11.93 7.38 10.58
C ASP A 30 -11.78 7.42 12.11
N THR A 31 -12.69 6.73 12.82
CA THR A 31 -12.70 6.65 14.28
C THR A 31 -11.51 5.89 14.88
N LYS A 32 -10.66 5.26 14.07
CA LYS A 32 -9.47 4.52 14.54
C LYS A 32 -8.21 5.37 14.46
N THR A 33 -8.20 6.42 13.66
CA THR A 33 -7.04 7.27 13.41
C THR A 33 -6.94 8.41 14.43
N ASP A 34 -5.72 8.77 14.84
CA ASP A 34 -5.47 9.94 15.68
C ASP A 34 -5.97 11.22 14.99
N PRO A 35 -6.97 11.93 15.58
CA PRO A 35 -7.52 13.14 15.01
C PRO A 35 -6.49 14.27 14.79
N GLU A 36 -5.36 14.27 15.52
CA GLU A 36 -4.31 15.27 15.29
C GLU A 36 -3.67 15.17 13.91
N VAL A 37 -3.60 13.96 13.33
CA VAL A 37 -3.04 13.72 11.98
C VAL A 37 -3.92 14.38 10.92
N ALA A 38 -5.23 14.13 11.01
CA ALA A 38 -6.21 14.68 10.10
C ALA A 38 -6.32 16.21 10.24
N GLN A 39 -6.27 16.72 11.48
CA GLN A 39 -6.24 18.15 11.73
C GLN A 39 -4.98 18.81 11.13
N ALA A 40 -3.81 18.16 11.25
CA ALA A 40 -2.58 18.70 10.66
C ALA A 40 -2.64 18.79 9.13
N CYS A 41 -3.22 17.79 8.46
CA CYS A 41 -3.43 17.84 7.01
C CYS A 41 -4.45 18.93 6.63
N PHE A 42 -5.51 19.10 7.42
CA PHE A 42 -6.49 20.16 7.21
C PHE A 42 -5.87 21.56 7.29
N ASP A 43 -5.08 21.83 8.33
CA ASP A 43 -4.39 23.11 8.52
C ASP A 43 -3.35 23.37 7.43
N ALA A 44 -2.62 22.33 7.01
CA ALA A 44 -1.70 22.41 5.88
C ALA A 44 -2.45 22.74 4.56
N GLY A 45 -3.64 22.19 4.37
CA GLY A 45 -4.54 22.53 3.27
C GLY A 45 -4.90 24.01 3.24
N ILE A 46 -5.25 24.60 4.39
CA ILE A 46 -5.50 26.04 4.52
C ILE A 46 -4.24 26.82 4.14
N ALA A 47 -3.09 26.44 4.69
CA ALA A 47 -1.81 27.10 4.44
C ALA A 47 -1.33 26.98 2.98
N ALA A 48 -1.77 25.95 2.24
CA ALA A 48 -1.55 25.79 0.80
C ALA A 48 -2.51 26.62 -0.06
N GLY A 49 -3.51 27.27 0.54
CA GLY A 49 -4.54 28.04 -0.16
C GLY A 49 -5.60 27.16 -0.83
N ALA A 50 -5.72 25.89 -0.43
CA ALA A 50 -6.81 25.02 -0.84
C ALA A 50 -8.12 25.41 -0.13
N ARG A 51 -9.21 24.72 -0.48
CA ARG A 51 -10.51 24.79 0.21
C ARG A 51 -10.74 23.45 0.93
N PRO A 52 -10.11 23.24 2.11
CA PRO A 52 -10.18 21.95 2.78
C PRO A 52 -11.53 21.71 3.48
N SER A 53 -11.95 20.45 3.53
CA SER A 53 -12.99 19.92 4.39
C SER A 53 -12.45 18.68 5.11
N LEU A 54 -12.85 18.47 6.37
CA LEU A 54 -12.49 17.29 7.15
C LEU A 54 -13.75 16.44 7.35
N LEU A 55 -13.71 15.18 6.94
CA LEU A 55 -14.78 14.20 7.16
C LEU A 55 -14.26 13.06 8.02
N LEU A 56 -14.94 12.81 9.15
CA LEU A 56 -14.67 11.70 10.06
C LEU A 56 -15.76 10.64 9.90
N ILE A 57 -15.37 9.42 9.50
CA ILE A 57 -16.28 8.28 9.29
C ILE A 57 -16.08 7.19 10.35
N PRO A 58 -17.06 6.32 10.61
CA PRO A 58 -16.84 5.10 11.38
C PRO A 58 -15.78 4.21 10.72
N PHE A 59 -14.90 3.60 11.53
CA PHE A 59 -13.97 2.58 11.05
C PHE A 59 -14.73 1.36 10.49
N MET A 60 -14.32 0.91 9.31
CA MET A 60 -14.74 -0.35 8.70
C MET A 60 -13.55 -1.31 8.68
N SER A 61 -13.79 -2.58 9.01
CA SER A 61 -12.75 -3.61 8.93
C SER A 61 -12.18 -3.70 7.51
N PRO A 62 -10.88 -3.99 7.31
CA PRO A 62 -10.31 -4.25 5.98
C PRO A 62 -11.02 -5.39 5.22
N THR A 63 -11.63 -6.33 5.94
CA THR A 63 -12.45 -7.43 5.37
C THR A 63 -13.89 -7.03 5.07
N ASP A 64 -14.31 -5.83 5.42
CA ASP A 64 -15.65 -5.33 5.13
C ASP A 64 -15.72 -4.86 3.67
N ALA A 65 -16.38 -5.67 2.83
CA ALA A 65 -16.57 -5.39 1.41
C ALA A 65 -17.77 -4.46 1.13
N SER A 66 -18.49 -3.99 2.14
CA SER A 66 -19.61 -3.05 1.92
C SER A 66 -19.12 -1.68 1.43
N GLU A 67 -20.01 -0.97 0.76
CA GLU A 67 -19.72 0.36 0.22
C GLU A 67 -19.79 1.44 1.31
N LEU A 68 -19.17 2.60 1.08
CA LEU A 68 -19.24 3.76 1.97
C LEU A 68 -20.68 4.31 2.03
N ASP A 69 -21.00 5.07 3.07
CA ASP A 69 -22.30 5.75 3.13
C ASP A 69 -22.42 6.85 2.06
N GLU A 70 -23.65 7.19 1.67
CA GLU A 70 -23.93 8.14 0.59
C GLU A 70 -23.29 9.52 0.80
N THR A 71 -23.14 9.96 2.06
CA THR A 71 -22.50 11.24 2.38
C THR A 71 -21.02 11.20 2.06
N THR A 72 -20.35 10.11 2.46
CA THR A 72 -18.93 9.91 2.19
C THR A 72 -18.66 9.76 0.71
N ILE A 73 -19.49 8.99 -0.01
CA ILE A 73 -19.40 8.86 -1.48
C ILE A 73 -19.49 10.24 -2.16
N ALA A 74 -20.48 11.04 -1.80
CA ALA A 74 -20.68 12.36 -2.38
C ALA A 74 -19.54 13.33 -2.05
N ALA A 75 -18.98 13.24 -0.84
CA ALA A 75 -17.83 14.05 -0.43
C ALA A 75 -16.56 13.71 -1.23
N VAL A 76 -16.26 12.41 -1.40
CA VAL A 76 -15.11 11.94 -2.21
C VAL A 76 -15.27 12.38 -3.66
N ALA A 77 -16.44 12.16 -4.27
CA ALA A 77 -16.70 12.54 -5.66
C ALA A 77 -16.69 14.06 -5.91
N GLY A 78 -16.99 14.88 -4.89
CA GLY A 78 -17.02 16.34 -4.99
C GLY A 78 -15.66 17.02 -4.77
N ALA A 79 -14.64 16.28 -4.34
CA ALA A 79 -13.30 16.81 -4.11
C ALA A 79 -12.48 16.86 -5.41
N ASN A 80 -11.51 17.76 -5.50
CA ASN A 80 -10.45 17.65 -6.51
C ASN A 80 -9.36 16.69 -6.03
N VAL A 81 -9.10 16.70 -4.72
CA VAL A 81 -8.05 15.94 -4.06
C VAL A 81 -8.58 15.38 -2.76
N VAL A 82 -8.29 14.11 -2.47
CA VAL A 82 -8.55 13.46 -1.20
C VAL A 82 -7.22 13.07 -0.57
N ILE A 83 -7.04 13.43 0.70
CA ILE A 83 -5.99 12.86 1.55
C ILE A 83 -6.69 11.94 2.54
N GLY A 84 -6.48 10.64 2.36
CA GLY A 84 -6.99 9.60 3.26
C GLY A 84 -5.99 9.35 4.38
N VAL A 85 -6.37 9.70 5.61
CA VAL A 85 -5.66 9.34 6.85
C VAL A 85 -6.61 8.49 7.67
N CYS A 86 -6.85 7.27 7.20
CA CYS A 86 -7.81 6.35 7.80
C CYS A 86 -7.37 4.90 7.65
N GLU A 87 -7.90 4.04 8.51
CA GLU A 87 -7.70 2.59 8.49
C GLU A 87 -8.77 1.86 7.66
N THR A 88 -9.92 2.49 7.44
CA THR A 88 -10.93 2.07 6.46
C THR A 88 -10.31 2.03 5.07
N MET A 89 -10.32 0.86 4.42
CA MET A 89 -9.84 0.68 3.03
C MET A 89 -10.84 1.27 2.02
N PHE A 90 -10.96 2.60 2.00
CA PHE A 90 -11.92 3.31 1.14
C PHE A 90 -11.51 3.30 -0.35
N MET A 91 -10.22 3.10 -0.65
CA MET A 91 -9.72 3.08 -2.02
C MET A 91 -10.11 1.83 -2.81
N SER A 92 -10.46 0.72 -2.14
CA SER A 92 -10.94 -0.50 -2.80
C SER A 92 -12.44 -0.49 -3.11
N LYS A 93 -13.10 0.66 -2.90
CA LYS A 93 -14.55 0.81 -3.03
C LYS A 93 -14.92 1.23 -4.44
N ALA A 94 -16.01 0.67 -4.97
CA ALA A 94 -16.45 0.96 -6.34
C ALA A 94 -16.87 2.44 -6.52
N SER A 95 -17.27 3.11 -5.44
CA SER A 95 -17.52 4.55 -5.44
C SER A 95 -16.23 5.36 -5.65
N THR A 96 -15.10 4.88 -5.12
CA THR A 96 -13.80 5.51 -5.23
C THR A 96 -13.21 5.34 -6.62
N ASP A 97 -13.35 4.16 -7.24
CA ASP A 97 -12.98 3.94 -8.64
C ASP A 97 -13.64 4.97 -9.57
N LYS A 98 -14.94 5.21 -9.39
CA LYS A 98 -15.70 6.21 -10.17
C LYS A 98 -15.20 7.64 -9.94
N ALA A 99 -14.75 7.95 -8.72
CA ALA A 99 -14.17 9.26 -8.42
C ALA A 99 -12.83 9.44 -9.14
N LEU A 100 -11.98 8.41 -9.14
CA LEU A 100 -10.71 8.40 -9.88
C LEU A 100 -10.94 8.54 -11.39
N GLU A 101 -11.90 7.79 -11.96
CA GLU A 101 -12.30 7.91 -13.37
C GLU A 101 -12.78 9.33 -13.73
N ALA A 102 -13.40 10.04 -12.77
CA ALA A 102 -13.83 11.43 -12.91
C ALA A 102 -12.70 12.45 -12.70
N GLY A 103 -11.48 12.00 -12.38
CA GLY A 103 -10.29 12.82 -12.24
C GLY A 103 -9.94 13.25 -10.82
N VAL A 104 -10.63 12.72 -9.80
CA VAL A 104 -10.23 12.93 -8.39
C VAL A 104 -8.84 12.33 -8.16
N ARG A 105 -8.03 12.98 -7.34
CA ARG A 105 -6.70 12.50 -6.94
C ARG A 105 -6.73 12.04 -5.50
N ILE A 106 -6.13 10.90 -5.19
CA ILE A 106 -6.19 10.32 -3.83
C ILE A 106 -4.80 9.92 -3.34
N ALA A 107 -4.31 10.62 -2.33
CA ALA A 107 -3.12 10.20 -1.60
C ALA A 107 -3.57 9.63 -0.25
N ALA A 108 -3.32 8.36 0.02
CA ALA A 108 -3.77 7.69 1.25
C ALA A 108 -2.59 7.19 2.10
N THR A 109 -2.82 7.06 3.39
CA THR A 109 -1.87 6.48 4.35
C THR A 109 -2.62 5.94 5.55
N ASN A 110 -2.11 4.84 6.09
CA ASN A 110 -2.41 4.39 7.44
C ASN A 110 -1.36 4.97 8.38
N VAL A 111 -1.70 5.20 9.65
CA VAL A 111 -0.72 5.74 10.62
C VAL A 111 -0.63 4.91 11.89
N ASN A 112 -1.68 4.16 12.21
CA ASN A 112 -1.73 3.43 13.47
C ASN A 112 -0.67 2.32 13.52
N GLY A 113 0.18 2.37 14.55
CA GLY A 113 1.28 1.43 14.71
C GLY A 113 2.46 1.67 13.76
N MET A 114 2.43 2.76 12.99
CA MET A 114 3.52 3.18 12.10
C MET A 114 3.75 4.70 12.18
N GLU A 115 3.40 5.34 13.29
CA GLU A 115 3.36 6.81 13.41
C GLU A 115 4.74 7.45 13.19
N ASP A 116 5.81 6.77 13.59
CA ASP A 116 7.17 7.24 13.32
C ASP A 116 7.53 7.06 11.83
N PHE A 117 7.15 5.93 11.21
CA PHE A 117 7.39 5.69 9.79
C PHE A 117 6.58 6.61 8.87
N ALA A 118 5.32 6.88 9.20
CA ALA A 118 4.47 7.84 8.49
C ALA A 118 5.15 9.20 8.34
N ILE A 119 5.91 9.63 9.37
CA ILE A 119 6.65 10.90 9.37
C ILE A 119 8.03 10.74 8.74
N GLU A 120 8.87 9.83 9.27
CA GLU A 120 10.26 9.67 8.85
C GLU A 120 10.36 9.20 7.38
N GLY A 121 9.41 8.37 6.95
CA GLY A 121 9.34 7.78 5.62
C GLY A 121 9.04 8.77 4.49
N ILE A 122 8.55 9.97 4.81
CA ILE A 122 8.40 11.07 3.84
C ILE A 122 9.35 12.24 4.13
N ARG A 123 9.73 12.49 5.38
CA ARG A 123 10.53 13.64 5.80
C ARG A 123 12.03 13.38 5.75
N ASP A 124 12.47 12.21 6.20
CA ASP A 124 13.88 11.93 6.53
C ASP A 124 14.55 11.01 5.50
N VAL A 125 14.09 11.11 4.24
CA VAL A 125 14.52 10.33 3.08
C VAL A 125 14.71 11.21 1.86
N ASP A 126 15.54 10.75 0.92
CA ASP A 126 15.62 11.31 -0.42
C ASP A 126 14.57 10.66 -1.31
N TYR A 127 13.37 11.25 -1.30
CA TYR A 127 12.21 10.67 -1.96
C TYR A 127 12.33 10.70 -3.50
N ASP A 128 12.93 11.74 -4.06
CA ASP A 128 13.16 11.82 -5.51
C ASP A 128 14.14 10.74 -5.94
N ARG A 129 15.19 10.50 -5.15
CA ARG A 129 16.11 9.40 -5.41
C ARG A 129 15.43 8.02 -5.33
N MET A 130 14.49 7.82 -4.40
CA MET A 130 13.71 6.57 -4.35
C MET A 130 12.90 6.37 -5.63
N ILE A 131 12.24 7.43 -6.12
CA ILE A 131 11.48 7.39 -7.38
C ILE A 131 12.41 7.09 -8.56
N GLU A 132 13.55 7.77 -8.67
CA GLU A 132 14.54 7.50 -9.73
C GLU A 132 15.00 6.03 -9.74
N VAL A 133 15.30 5.47 -8.56
CA VAL A 133 15.68 4.06 -8.41
C VAL A 133 14.53 3.15 -8.82
N GLY A 134 13.31 3.44 -8.37
CA GLY A 134 12.11 2.69 -8.74
C GLY A 134 11.84 2.71 -10.24
N THR A 135 11.97 3.87 -10.89
CA THR A 135 11.86 4.01 -12.36
C THR A 135 12.90 3.15 -13.07
N CYS A 136 14.16 3.18 -12.65
CA CYS A 136 15.23 2.36 -13.24
C CYS A 136 14.94 0.84 -13.09
N ILE A 137 14.42 0.42 -11.94
CA ILE A 137 14.03 -0.97 -11.69
C ILE A 137 12.84 -1.36 -12.57
N GLY A 138 11.84 -0.48 -12.68
CA GLY A 138 10.70 -0.70 -13.56
C GLY A 138 11.14 -0.89 -15.00
N GLU A 139 11.91 0.06 -15.56
CA GLU A 139 12.44 -0.04 -16.92
C GLU A 139 13.21 -1.36 -17.18
N LEU A 140 13.99 -1.83 -16.20
CA LEU A 140 14.65 -3.12 -16.26
C LEU A 140 13.63 -4.27 -16.31
N TRP A 141 12.61 -4.25 -15.46
CA TRP A 141 11.57 -5.29 -15.42
C TRP A 141 10.71 -5.29 -16.69
N GLN A 142 10.39 -4.14 -17.27
CA GLN A 142 9.68 -4.04 -18.55
C GLN A 142 10.38 -4.79 -19.70
N GLY A 143 11.71 -4.82 -19.68
CA GLY A 143 12.53 -5.54 -20.67
C GLY A 143 12.86 -6.98 -20.30
N THR A 144 12.37 -7.47 -19.16
CA THR A 144 12.73 -8.78 -18.61
C THR A 144 11.67 -9.83 -18.96
N GLU A 145 12.09 -10.97 -19.51
CA GLU A 145 11.19 -12.10 -19.71
C GLU A 145 11.03 -12.92 -18.44
N MET A 146 12.12 -13.39 -17.85
CA MET A 146 12.09 -14.29 -16.70
C MET A 146 12.74 -13.64 -15.48
N CYS A 147 12.02 -13.59 -14.37
CA CYS A 147 12.52 -13.20 -13.06
C CYS A 147 12.74 -14.42 -12.18
N ARG A 148 13.89 -14.45 -11.49
CA ARG A 148 14.20 -15.46 -10.47
C ARG A 148 14.52 -14.76 -9.16
N VAL A 149 13.75 -15.08 -8.13
CA VAL A 149 13.97 -14.57 -6.76
C VAL A 149 14.58 -15.67 -5.92
N THR A 150 15.70 -15.37 -5.25
CA THR A 150 16.36 -16.31 -4.33
C THR A 150 16.68 -15.66 -2.99
N SER A 151 16.61 -16.42 -1.89
CA SER A 151 17.06 -15.97 -0.56
C SER A 151 17.92 -17.03 0.14
N PRO A 152 18.79 -16.65 1.10
CA PRO A 152 19.51 -17.59 1.94
C PRO A 152 18.62 -18.51 2.79
N TYR A 153 17.35 -18.12 3.01
CA TYR A 153 16.36 -18.91 3.75
C TYR A 153 15.71 -20.01 2.90
N GLY A 154 15.95 -20.03 1.59
CA GLY A 154 15.47 -21.09 0.70
C GLY A 154 14.41 -20.65 -0.31
N THR A 155 14.04 -19.36 -0.36
CA THR A 155 13.23 -18.85 -1.47
C THR A 155 13.97 -19.13 -2.78
N ASN A 156 13.25 -19.71 -3.74
CA ASN A 156 13.73 -19.99 -5.08
C ASN A 156 12.50 -20.15 -5.98
N ILE A 157 12.03 -19.04 -6.52
CA ILE A 157 10.83 -18.97 -7.35
C ILE A 157 11.17 -18.28 -8.68
N THR A 158 10.54 -18.74 -9.75
CA THR A 158 10.68 -18.19 -11.10
C THR A 158 9.33 -17.87 -11.70
N PHE A 159 9.24 -16.79 -12.47
CA PHE A 159 8.04 -16.39 -13.18
C PHE A 159 8.35 -15.46 -14.36
N ASP A 160 7.41 -15.38 -15.29
CA ASP A 160 7.45 -14.53 -16.47
C ASP A 160 6.84 -13.14 -16.18
N LEU A 161 7.51 -12.07 -16.62
CA LEU A 161 7.10 -10.68 -16.44
C LEU A 161 6.52 -10.02 -17.69
N ARG A 162 6.57 -10.70 -18.85
CA ARG A 162 6.20 -10.11 -20.14
C ARG A 162 4.75 -9.67 -20.17
N ASP A 163 4.49 -8.68 -21.03
CA ASP A 163 3.15 -8.21 -21.38
C ASP A 163 2.30 -7.75 -20.18
N ARG A 164 2.95 -7.48 -19.04
CA ARG A 164 2.34 -6.99 -17.81
C ARG A 164 2.86 -5.58 -17.51
N PRO A 165 1.99 -4.68 -17.05
CA PRO A 165 2.44 -3.37 -16.62
C PRO A 165 3.37 -3.50 -15.41
N ILE A 166 4.28 -2.54 -15.26
CA ILE A 166 4.96 -2.32 -13.98
C ILE A 166 4.17 -1.25 -13.26
N ASP A 167 3.85 -1.55 -12.02
CA ASP A 167 3.25 -0.60 -11.10
C ASP A 167 4.36 0.03 -10.26
N LEU A 168 4.55 1.34 -10.42
CA LEU A 168 5.51 2.13 -9.64
C LEU A 168 4.71 2.94 -8.63
N GLY A 169 4.55 2.37 -7.43
CA GLY A 169 3.95 3.07 -6.29
C GLY A 169 4.92 4.14 -5.83
N THR A 170 4.60 5.40 -6.12
CA THR A 170 5.39 6.56 -5.70
C THR A 170 4.89 7.14 -4.38
N GLY A 171 3.72 6.73 -3.91
CA GLY A 171 2.97 7.38 -2.83
C GLY A 171 2.43 8.76 -3.21
N MET A 172 2.52 9.16 -4.48
CA MET A 172 2.07 10.47 -4.95
C MET A 172 0.88 10.36 -5.90
N ALA A 173 -0.12 11.20 -5.68
CA ALA A 173 -1.30 11.34 -6.53
C ALA A 173 -1.39 12.78 -7.05
N THR A 174 -0.57 13.11 -8.04
CA THR A 174 -0.39 14.50 -8.52
C THR A 174 -1.10 14.78 -9.84
N GLU A 175 -1.38 13.75 -10.63
CA GLU A 175 -2.10 13.82 -11.90
C GLU A 175 -3.55 13.34 -11.77
N PRO A 176 -4.50 13.88 -12.56
CA PRO A 176 -5.91 13.51 -12.47
C PRO A 176 -6.17 12.01 -12.53
N GLY A 177 -6.99 11.49 -11.62
CA GLY A 177 -7.35 10.08 -11.54
C GLY A 177 -6.29 9.17 -10.91
N GLN A 178 -5.18 9.71 -10.41
CA GLN A 178 -4.21 8.93 -9.66
C GLN A 178 -4.67 8.64 -8.23
N ALA A 179 -4.40 7.42 -7.79
CA ALA A 179 -4.45 7.02 -6.39
C ALA A 179 -3.12 6.37 -6.02
N ASP A 180 -2.61 6.66 -4.83
CA ASP A 180 -1.39 6.02 -4.33
C ASP A 180 -1.33 6.03 -2.79
N PHE A 181 -0.52 5.13 -2.24
CA PHE A 181 -0.30 5.00 -0.80
C PHE A 181 1.09 5.51 -0.40
N PHE A 182 1.14 6.43 0.57
CA PHE A 182 2.38 6.88 1.19
C PHE A 182 2.43 6.40 2.65
N PRO A 183 3.59 6.42 3.33
CA PRO A 183 4.94 6.74 2.83
C PRO A 183 5.63 5.61 2.06
N GLY A 184 6.39 5.97 1.02
CA GLY A 184 7.39 5.09 0.43
C GLY A 184 7.29 4.98 -1.09
N VAL A 185 8.26 4.26 -1.64
CA VAL A 185 8.26 3.90 -3.06
C VAL A 185 8.39 2.39 -3.17
N SER A 186 7.61 1.80 -4.05
CA SER A 186 7.65 0.37 -4.35
C SER A 186 7.55 0.14 -5.84
N VAL A 187 8.08 -1.00 -6.30
CA VAL A 187 7.95 -1.45 -7.68
C VAL A 187 7.29 -2.82 -7.67
N ALA A 188 6.16 -2.94 -8.33
CA ALA A 188 5.36 -4.15 -8.37
C ALA A 188 5.06 -4.61 -9.79
N ASN A 189 4.82 -5.91 -9.94
CA ASN A 189 4.33 -6.50 -11.17
C ASN A 189 3.49 -7.73 -10.82
N ALA A 190 2.47 -7.99 -11.65
CA ALA A 190 1.66 -9.20 -11.61
C ALA A 190 2.25 -10.23 -12.59
N PRO A 191 2.95 -11.28 -12.13
CA PRO A 191 3.57 -12.24 -13.04
C PRO A 191 2.55 -13.07 -13.82
N ILE A 192 2.96 -13.69 -14.93
CA ILE A 192 2.08 -14.61 -15.67
C ILE A 192 1.81 -15.87 -14.83
N GLU A 193 0.56 -16.06 -14.45
CA GLU A 193 0.10 -16.96 -13.41
C GLU A 193 0.61 -18.40 -13.62
N SER A 194 0.40 -18.94 -14.82
CA SER A 194 0.81 -20.31 -15.18
C SER A 194 2.32 -20.55 -15.22
N THR A 195 3.13 -19.50 -15.20
CA THR A 195 4.60 -19.59 -15.24
C THR A 195 5.24 -19.57 -13.86
N ILE A 196 4.47 -19.23 -12.83
CA ILE A 196 4.97 -19.07 -11.47
C ILE A 196 5.19 -20.45 -10.85
N GLN A 197 6.46 -20.77 -10.56
CA GLN A 197 6.87 -22.07 -10.04
C GLN A 197 8.00 -21.94 -9.03
N GLY A 198 7.92 -22.70 -7.94
CA GLY A 198 9.04 -22.86 -7.01
C GLY A 198 8.62 -22.70 -5.55
N THR A 199 9.51 -22.14 -4.75
CA THR A 199 9.35 -22.08 -3.29
C THR A 199 9.50 -20.64 -2.81
N ILE A 200 8.57 -20.20 -1.96
CA ILE A 200 8.64 -18.93 -1.24
C ILE A 200 8.87 -19.24 0.24
N VAL A 201 9.92 -18.67 0.84
CA VAL A 201 10.15 -18.75 2.28
C VAL A 201 9.89 -17.37 2.88
N VAL A 202 8.87 -17.28 3.73
CA VAL A 202 8.42 -16.06 4.37
C VAL A 202 9.06 -15.93 5.74
N ASP A 203 9.94 -14.96 5.88
CA ASP A 203 10.59 -14.52 7.13
C ASP A 203 10.06 -13.14 7.61
N GLY A 204 9.19 -12.51 6.82
CA GLY A 204 8.46 -11.29 7.13
C GLY A 204 7.05 -11.55 7.65
N ASN A 205 6.23 -10.51 7.63
CA ASN A 205 4.87 -10.54 8.15
C ASN A 205 3.96 -11.52 7.42
N VAL A 206 3.21 -12.33 8.18
CA VAL A 206 2.18 -13.23 7.66
C VAL A 206 0.81 -12.80 8.20
N PRO A 207 -0.27 -12.91 7.40
CA PRO A 207 -1.63 -12.76 7.90
C PRO A 207 -1.88 -13.59 9.17
N PRO A 208 -2.59 -13.06 10.18
CA PRO A 208 -3.32 -11.78 10.18
C PRO A 208 -2.49 -10.57 10.69
N GLY A 209 -1.18 -10.52 10.49
CA GLY A 209 -0.37 -9.33 10.81
C GLY A 209 0.64 -9.54 11.94
N ARG A 210 1.43 -10.62 11.90
CA ARG A 210 2.54 -10.83 12.84
C ARG A 210 3.77 -11.39 12.15
N LEU A 211 4.93 -11.15 12.75
CA LEU A 211 6.13 -11.88 12.36
C LEU A 211 6.02 -13.34 12.82
N PRO A 212 6.33 -14.30 11.94
CA PRO A 212 6.29 -15.71 12.30
C PRO A 212 7.44 -16.02 13.28
N LYS A 213 7.22 -16.99 14.17
CA LYS A 213 8.24 -17.45 15.12
C LYS A 213 9.39 -18.19 14.42
N ALA A 214 9.10 -18.80 13.29
CA ALA A 214 10.03 -19.46 12.39
C ALA A 214 9.57 -19.27 10.94
N PRO A 215 10.46 -19.23 9.94
CA PRO A 215 10.06 -19.01 8.55
C PRO A 215 9.00 -20.01 8.06
N VAL A 216 8.05 -19.52 7.27
CA VAL A 216 6.98 -20.32 6.66
C VAL A 216 7.32 -20.56 5.20
N THR A 217 7.32 -21.82 4.78
CA THR A 217 7.65 -22.21 3.41
C THR A 217 6.36 -22.52 2.63
N LEU A 218 6.21 -21.90 1.47
CA LEU A 218 5.09 -22.10 0.54
C LEU A 218 5.61 -22.77 -0.73
N GLN A 219 5.02 -23.90 -1.11
CA GLN A 219 5.26 -24.51 -2.42
C GLN A 219 4.27 -23.95 -3.42
N ILE A 220 4.78 -23.39 -4.51
CA ILE A 220 3.99 -22.74 -5.55
C ILE A 220 4.05 -23.56 -6.84
N LYS A 221 2.88 -23.85 -7.39
CA LYS A 221 2.75 -24.48 -8.70
C LYS A 221 1.68 -23.78 -9.53
N ASP A 222 2.05 -23.40 -10.77
CA ASP A 222 1.17 -22.71 -11.71
C ASP A 222 0.49 -21.47 -11.07
N GLY A 223 1.24 -20.75 -10.22
CA GLY A 223 0.77 -19.56 -9.50
C GLY A 223 -0.03 -19.83 -8.23
N VAL A 224 -0.27 -21.08 -7.86
CA VAL A 224 -1.11 -21.45 -6.71
C VAL A 224 -0.27 -22.06 -5.59
N ILE A 225 -0.57 -21.70 -4.34
CA ILE A 225 -0.02 -22.41 -3.18
C ILE A 225 -0.57 -23.84 -3.14
N VAL A 226 0.31 -24.83 -3.28
CA VAL A 226 -0.06 -26.26 -3.24
C VAL A 226 0.34 -26.95 -1.94
N ASP A 227 1.27 -26.38 -1.17
CA ASP A 227 1.63 -26.87 0.15
C ASP A 227 2.15 -25.75 1.05
N PHE A 228 1.95 -25.94 2.36
CA PHE A 228 2.47 -25.08 3.42
C PHE A 228 3.35 -25.92 4.33
N GLU A 229 4.64 -25.62 4.37
CA GLU A 229 5.62 -26.28 5.22
C GLU A 229 6.06 -25.32 6.34
N GLY A 230 6.14 -25.82 7.57
CA GLY A 230 6.57 -25.03 8.72
C GLY A 230 5.93 -25.48 10.02
N SER A 231 6.06 -24.66 11.06
CA SER A 231 5.46 -24.90 12.38
C SER A 231 4.04 -24.32 12.49
N GLU A 232 3.61 -23.98 13.70
CA GLU A 232 2.30 -23.38 14.04
C GLU A 232 1.89 -22.19 13.13
N ASP A 233 2.84 -21.37 12.68
CA ASP A 233 2.57 -20.24 11.78
C ASP A 233 2.15 -20.67 10.37
N ALA A 234 2.65 -21.79 9.86
CA ALA A 234 2.24 -22.34 8.56
C ALA A 234 0.81 -22.87 8.61
N ASP A 235 0.44 -23.54 9.71
CA ASP A 235 -0.93 -24.01 9.96
C ASP A 235 -1.91 -22.84 10.10
N ALA A 236 -1.51 -21.78 10.81
CA ALA A 236 -2.31 -20.57 10.94
C ALA A 236 -2.54 -19.88 9.59
N LEU A 237 -1.50 -19.76 8.76
CA LEU A 237 -1.62 -19.17 7.42
C LEU A 237 -2.50 -20.01 6.50
N ARG A 238 -2.38 -21.35 6.56
CA ARG A 238 -3.26 -22.28 5.83
C ARG A 238 -4.72 -22.10 6.24
N ALA A 239 -4.99 -21.99 7.55
CA ALA A 239 -6.33 -21.77 8.07
C ALA A 239 -6.91 -20.42 7.62
N TYR A 240 -6.08 -19.37 7.62
CA TYR A 240 -6.46 -18.05 7.14
C TYR A 240 -6.95 -18.07 5.67
N PHE A 241 -6.19 -18.69 4.76
CA PHE A 241 -6.63 -18.85 3.38
C PHE A 241 -7.90 -19.70 3.26
N ALA A 242 -8.01 -20.78 4.04
CA ALA A 242 -9.20 -21.65 4.03
C ALA A 242 -10.47 -20.94 4.52
N GLU A 243 -10.35 -20.01 5.48
CA GLU A 243 -11.47 -19.24 6.02
C GLU A 243 -12.11 -18.31 4.99
N SER A 244 -11.34 -17.83 4.00
CA SER A 244 -11.87 -17.00 2.91
C SER A 244 -12.96 -17.72 2.09
N GLY A 245 -12.89 -19.05 2.00
CA GLY A 245 -13.77 -19.86 1.15
C GLY A 245 -13.61 -19.65 -0.36
N ASP A 246 -12.66 -18.80 -0.79
CA ASP A 246 -12.40 -18.50 -2.20
C ASP A 246 -11.11 -19.19 -2.66
N PRO A 247 -11.16 -20.07 -3.69
CA PRO A 247 -9.97 -20.68 -4.25
C PRO A 247 -8.91 -19.67 -4.72
N ILE A 248 -9.33 -18.49 -5.20
CA ILE A 248 -8.41 -17.47 -5.72
C ILE A 248 -7.50 -16.90 -4.62
N ALA A 249 -7.90 -17.00 -3.35
CA ALA A 249 -7.12 -16.49 -2.22
C ALA A 249 -5.70 -17.07 -2.16
N THR A 250 -5.48 -18.27 -2.72
CA THR A 250 -4.15 -18.93 -2.74
C THR A 250 -3.35 -18.66 -4.01
N HIS A 251 -3.84 -17.82 -4.92
CA HIS A 251 -3.19 -17.48 -6.18
C HIS A 251 -2.27 -16.27 -5.96
N LEU A 252 -1.02 -16.35 -6.41
CA LEU A 252 -0.09 -15.22 -6.37
C LEU A 252 -0.54 -14.16 -7.40
N CYS A 253 -0.78 -12.93 -6.95
CA CYS A 253 -1.29 -11.86 -7.80
C CYS A 253 -0.29 -10.73 -8.05
N HIS A 254 0.63 -10.45 -7.14
CA HIS A 254 1.73 -9.53 -7.38
C HIS A 254 2.97 -9.89 -6.56
N PHE A 255 4.12 -9.42 -7.05
CA PHE A 255 5.33 -9.31 -6.24
C PHE A 255 5.80 -7.86 -6.22
N THR A 256 6.28 -7.41 -5.08
CA THR A 256 6.65 -6.01 -4.87
C THR A 256 8.06 -5.91 -4.26
N LEU A 257 8.81 -4.88 -4.65
CA LEU A 257 10.10 -4.51 -4.08
C LEU A 257 10.00 -3.15 -3.37
N GLY A 258 10.25 -3.14 -2.05
CA GLY A 258 10.26 -1.91 -1.24
C GLY A 258 11.56 -1.11 -1.36
N LEU A 259 11.46 0.23 -1.34
CA LEU A 259 12.61 1.12 -1.54
C LEU A 259 12.84 2.14 -0.42
N ASN A 260 12.08 2.10 0.68
CA ASN A 260 12.19 3.09 1.74
C ASN A 260 13.24 2.71 2.81
N PRO A 261 14.33 3.49 2.98
CA PRO A 261 15.38 3.18 3.96
C PRO A 261 14.96 3.45 5.42
N ARG A 262 13.81 4.11 5.65
CA ARG A 262 13.23 4.32 6.99
C ARG A 262 12.20 3.28 7.36
N ALA A 263 11.69 2.52 6.39
CA ALA A 263 10.82 1.39 6.67
C ALA A 263 11.62 0.30 7.41
N ARG A 264 10.96 -0.33 8.37
CA ARG A 264 11.51 -1.40 9.21
C ARG A 264 10.43 -2.45 9.38
N THR A 265 10.87 -3.69 9.53
CA THR A 265 9.95 -4.77 9.88
C THR A 265 9.32 -4.49 11.25
N SER A 266 8.01 -4.24 11.28
CA SER A 266 7.25 -3.84 12.47
C SER A 266 6.00 -4.68 12.70
N GLY A 267 5.62 -5.53 11.74
CA GLY A 267 4.34 -6.25 11.79
C GLY A 267 3.17 -5.46 11.19
N SER A 268 3.43 -4.24 10.69
CA SER A 268 2.49 -3.53 9.82
C SER A 268 2.77 -3.88 8.37
N VAL A 269 1.82 -4.54 7.69
CA VAL A 269 1.96 -4.94 6.27
C VAL A 269 2.39 -3.76 5.40
N HIS A 270 1.77 -2.60 5.60
CA HIS A 270 2.07 -1.37 4.86
C HIS A 270 3.52 -0.90 5.06
N GLN A 271 4.08 -0.97 6.27
CA GLN A 271 5.49 -0.58 6.48
C GLN A 271 6.44 -1.67 5.97
N ASP A 272 6.13 -2.93 6.25
CA ASP A 272 6.97 -4.08 5.94
C ASP A 272 7.21 -4.22 4.44
N GLU A 273 6.19 -3.94 3.62
CA GLU A 273 6.30 -3.91 2.14
C GLU A 273 7.26 -2.82 1.62
N HIS A 274 7.36 -1.70 2.33
CA HIS A 274 8.20 -0.57 1.90
C HIS A 274 9.65 -0.66 2.40
N VAL A 275 10.01 -1.69 3.18
CA VAL A 275 11.39 -1.90 3.64
C VAL A 275 12.34 -1.98 2.45
N LEU A 276 13.42 -1.18 2.48
CA LEU A 276 14.43 -1.16 1.42
C LEU A 276 14.98 -2.58 1.15
N GLY A 277 14.72 -3.08 -0.06
CA GLY A 277 15.17 -4.40 -0.51
C GLY A 277 14.29 -5.57 -0.08
N ALA A 278 13.20 -5.33 0.66
CA ALA A 278 12.23 -6.37 0.95
C ALA A 278 11.45 -6.75 -0.31
N VAL A 279 11.23 -8.05 -0.48
CA VAL A 279 10.35 -8.59 -1.51
C VAL A 279 9.10 -9.12 -0.82
N THR A 280 7.94 -8.59 -1.20
CA THR A 280 6.64 -9.09 -0.75
C THR A 280 5.93 -9.83 -1.88
N PHE A 281 5.12 -10.82 -1.50
CA PHE A 281 4.32 -11.64 -2.39
C PHE A 281 2.86 -11.51 -1.94
N GLY A 282 2.02 -10.94 -2.80
CA GLY A 282 0.59 -10.79 -2.55
C GLY A 282 -0.20 -11.97 -3.13
N PHE A 283 -1.21 -12.42 -2.39
CA PHE A 283 -2.09 -13.52 -2.79
C PHE A 283 -3.55 -13.08 -2.77
N GLY A 284 -4.34 -13.57 -3.72
CA GLY A 284 -5.77 -13.28 -3.87
C GLY A 284 -6.18 -12.67 -5.20
#